data_AF-A0A2E0KEF9-F1
#
_entry.id   AF-A0A2E0KEF9-F1
#
_cell.length_a   1.000
_cell.length_b   1.000
_cell.length_c   1.000
_cell.angle_alpha   90.00
_cell.angle_beta   90.00
_cell.angle_gamma   90.00
#
_symmetry.space_group_name_H-M   'P 1'
#
loop_
_entity.id
_entity.type
_entity.pdbx_description
1 polymer ?
#
loop_
_entity_poly.entity_id
_entity_poly.type
_entity_poly.pdbx_seq_one_letter_code
_entity_poly.pdbx_strand_id
1 'polypeptide(L)'
;MNSSVRGYWLMTWLGLVGNVIALPLIGWIAFQAPTLRVTHISLAFGLAWPAAVVGIVACGGLLAERRWGGIVAIVALSMALAASLPYGIVRFALLPLEQSLNLGLVSMLLALVNLLALLYWCQPALRRGGPL
;
A
#
# COMPACT_ATOMS: atom_id res chain seq x y z
N MET A 1 24.56 -16.58 -1.24
CA MET A 1 23.12 -16.37 -1.46
C MET A 1 22.94 -15.56 -2.73
N ASN A 2 22.19 -16.07 -3.72
CA ASN A 2 22.02 -15.44 -5.04
C ASN A 2 21.42 -14.02 -4.92
N SER A 3 21.90 -13.09 -5.74
CA SER A 3 21.44 -11.69 -5.79
C SER A 3 19.92 -11.54 -5.98
N SER A 4 19.29 -12.48 -6.69
CA SER A 4 17.83 -12.55 -6.87
C SER A 4 17.06 -12.77 -5.56
N VAL A 5 17.59 -13.59 -4.65
CA VAL A 5 16.97 -13.86 -3.34
C VAL A 5 17.11 -12.66 -2.40
N ARG A 6 18.25 -11.95 -2.48
CA ARG A 6 18.53 -10.77 -1.65
C ARG A 6 17.60 -9.59 -1.99
N GLY A 7 17.25 -9.42 -3.26
CA GLY A 7 16.26 -8.41 -3.69
C GLY A 7 14.86 -8.68 -3.13
N TYR A 8 14.44 -9.95 -3.13
CA TYR A 8 13.16 -10.39 -2.54
C TYR A 8 13.07 -10.08 -1.04
N TRP A 9 14.16 -10.35 -0.32
CA TRP A 9 14.22 -10.15 1.12
C TRP A 9 14.21 -8.66 1.50
N LEU A 10 14.98 -7.82 0.80
CA LEU A 10 14.95 -6.36 1.03
C LEU A 10 13.57 -5.76 0.73
N MET A 11 12.92 -6.20 -0.34
CA MET A 11 11.60 -5.68 -0.74
C MET A 11 10.50 -6.08 0.24
N THR A 12 10.57 -7.29 0.81
CA THR A 12 9.62 -7.75 1.83
C THR A 12 9.78 -7.01 3.14
N TRP A 13 11.02 -6.74 3.57
CA TRP A 13 11.27 -5.90 4.74
C TRP A 13 10.81 -4.46 4.56
N LEU A 14 11.07 -3.87 3.39
CA LEU A 14 10.56 -2.53 3.06
C LEU A 14 9.03 -2.50 3.06
N GLY A 15 8.38 -3.52 2.50
CA GLY A 15 6.92 -3.67 2.54
C GLY A 15 6.38 -3.82 3.96
N LEU A 16 7.04 -4.61 4.80
CA LEU A 16 6.62 -4.83 6.19
C LEU A 16 6.75 -3.55 7.01
N VAL A 17 7.90 -2.88 6.94
CA VAL A 17 8.13 -1.60 7.61
C VAL A 17 7.14 -0.55 7.11
N GLY A 18 6.90 -0.49 5.79
CA GLY A 18 5.93 0.41 5.19
C GLY A 18 4.51 0.20 5.72
N ASN A 19 4.03 -1.06 5.79
CA ASN A 19 2.70 -1.36 6.32
C ASN A 19 2.59 -1.10 7.83
N VAL A 20 3.64 -1.38 8.60
CA VAL A 20 3.67 -1.08 10.05
C VAL A 20 3.65 0.42 10.31
N ILE A 21 4.38 1.22 9.53
CA ILE A 21 4.35 2.69 9.63
C ILE A 21 3.03 3.27 9.11
N ALA A 22 2.38 2.63 8.13
CA ALA A 22 1.10 3.08 7.60
C ALA A 22 0.00 3.08 8.68
N LEU A 23 -0.02 2.10 9.58
CA LEU A 23 -1.03 2.02 10.66
C LEU A 23 -1.13 3.31 11.53
N PRO A 24 -0.05 3.77 12.19
CA PRO A 24 -0.09 5.01 12.97
C PRO A 24 -0.27 6.25 12.10
N LEU A 25 0.28 6.28 10.87
CA LEU A 25 0.14 7.41 9.96
C LEU A 25 -1.32 7.61 9.51
N ILE A 26 -2.01 6.52 9.16
CA ILE A 26 -3.43 6.53 8.80
C ILE A 26 -4.26 7.00 9.99
N GLY A 27 -3.99 6.49 11.19
CA GLY A 27 -4.67 6.92 12.42
C GLY A 27 -4.50 8.42 12.67
N TRP A 28 -3.27 8.92 12.56
CA TRP A 28 -2.97 10.34 12.73
C TRP A 28 -3.75 11.23 11.75
N ILE A 29 -3.78 10.86 10.47
CA ILE A 29 -4.51 11.61 9.42
C ILE A 29 -6.03 11.51 9.62
N ALA A 30 -6.53 10.37 10.09
CA ALA A 30 -7.96 10.16 10.31
C ALA A 30 -8.52 11.02 11.46
N PHE A 31 -7.75 11.20 12.53
CA PHE A 31 -8.21 11.90 13.73
C PHE A 31 -7.89 13.41 13.75
N GLN A 32 -6.80 13.85 13.10
CA GLN A 32 -6.38 15.25 13.12
C GLN A 32 -6.95 16.14 12.01
N ALA A 33 -7.37 15.60 10.87
CA ALA A 33 -7.85 16.44 9.77
C ALA A 33 -9.30 16.93 10.05
N PRO A 34 -9.54 18.26 10.17
CA PRO A 34 -10.88 18.79 10.45
C PRO A 34 -11.80 18.75 9.21
N THR A 35 -11.22 18.75 8.01
CA THR A 35 -11.95 18.68 6.73
C THR A 35 -12.27 17.24 6.35
N LEU A 36 -13.50 16.95 5.91
CA LEU A 36 -13.93 15.62 5.42
C LEU A 36 -13.73 14.48 6.45
N ARG A 37 -13.98 14.76 7.73
CA ARG A 37 -13.75 13.83 8.85
C ARG A 37 -14.42 12.47 8.68
N VAL A 38 -15.67 12.44 8.21
CA VAL A 38 -16.42 11.20 7.95
C VAL A 38 -15.73 10.38 6.85
N THR A 39 -15.31 11.02 5.76
CA THR A 39 -14.59 10.36 4.67
C THR A 39 -13.27 9.76 5.16
N HIS A 40 -12.51 10.51 5.96
CA HIS A 40 -11.23 10.05 6.52
C HIS A 40 -11.41 8.84 7.44
N ILE A 41 -12.41 8.86 8.32
CA ILE A 41 -12.72 7.74 9.22
C ILE A 41 -13.19 6.53 8.40
N SER A 42 -14.16 6.70 7.50
CA SER A 42 -14.67 5.59 6.68
C SER A 42 -13.58 4.94 5.81
N LEU A 43 -12.68 5.73 5.21
CA LEU A 43 -11.54 5.18 4.44
C LEU A 43 -10.50 4.50 5.33
N ALA A 44 -10.20 5.08 6.50
CA ALA A 44 -9.24 4.51 7.44
C ALA A 44 -9.68 3.11 7.90
N PHE A 45 -10.92 2.99 8.37
CA PHE A 45 -11.46 1.73 8.87
C PHE A 45 -11.86 0.75 7.76
N GLY A 46 -12.39 1.24 6.64
CA GLY A 46 -12.95 0.39 5.58
C GLY A 46 -11.91 -0.19 4.62
N LEU A 47 -10.81 0.54 4.36
CA LEU A 47 -9.85 0.14 3.33
C LEU A 47 -8.39 0.24 3.79
N ALA A 48 -8.01 1.34 4.44
CA ALA A 48 -6.59 1.60 4.70
C ALA A 48 -5.99 0.68 5.78
N TRP A 49 -6.69 0.46 6.90
CA TRP A 49 -6.24 -0.49 7.92
C TRP A 49 -6.34 -1.95 7.48
N PRO A 50 -7.45 -2.43 6.86
CA PRO A 50 -7.50 -3.77 6.29
C PRO A 50 -6.37 -4.01 5.27
N ALA A 51 -6.10 -3.06 4.38
CA ALA A 51 -5.00 -3.18 3.41
C ALA A 51 -3.64 -3.31 4.11
N ALA A 52 -3.38 -2.53 5.16
CA ALA A 52 -2.14 -2.61 5.93
C ALA A 52 -1.98 -3.97 6.64
N VAL A 53 -3.04 -4.49 7.25
CA VAL A 53 -3.02 -5.82 7.90
C VAL A 53 -2.76 -6.92 6.86
N VAL A 54 -3.46 -6.90 5.73
CA VAL A 54 -3.24 -7.87 4.65
C VAL A 54 -1.82 -7.73 4.07
N GLY A 55 -1.27 -6.51 4.00
CA GLY A 55 0.12 -6.27 3.62
C GLY A 55 1.15 -6.88 4.57
N ILE A 56 0.92 -6.82 5.89
CA ILE A 56 1.76 -7.48 6.90
C ILE A 56 1.69 -9.01 6.72
N VAL A 57 0.49 -9.57 6.54
CA VAL A 57 0.29 -11.01 6.29
C VAL A 57 0.99 -11.45 5.01
N ALA A 58 0.93 -10.65 3.95
CA ALA A 58 1.64 -10.91 2.70
C ALA A 58 3.16 -10.98 2.92
N CYS A 59 3.73 -10.03 3.67
CA CYS A 59 5.15 -10.03 4.02
C CYS A 59 5.54 -11.27 4.83
N GLY A 60 4.70 -11.71 5.77
CA GLY A 60 4.89 -12.96 6.50
C GLY A 60 4.88 -14.19 5.60
N GLY A 61 3.95 -14.26 4.65
CA GLY A 61 3.88 -15.35 3.67
C GLY A 61 5.11 -15.39 2.74
N LEU A 62 5.65 -14.23 2.39
CA LEU A 62 6.85 -14.13 1.55
C LEU A 62 8.14 -14.44 2.31
N LEU A 63 8.26 -14.01 3.57
CA LEU A 63 9.39 -14.38 4.44
C LEU A 63 9.41 -15.89 4.73
N ALA A 64 8.24 -16.54 4.75
CA ALA A 64 8.10 -17.99 4.86
C ALA A 64 8.24 -18.74 3.51
N GLU A 65 8.68 -18.06 2.45
CA GLU A 65 8.84 -18.59 1.08
C GLU A 65 7.58 -19.29 0.52
N ARG A 66 6.39 -18.92 1.01
CA ARG A 66 5.13 -19.51 0.57
C ARG A 66 4.67 -18.85 -0.72
N ARG A 67 4.34 -19.66 -1.72
CA ARG A 67 3.81 -19.22 -3.04
C ARG A 67 2.56 -18.32 -2.93
N TRP A 68 1.81 -18.43 -1.83
CA TRP A 68 0.61 -17.64 -1.55
C TRP A 68 0.92 -16.21 -1.12
N GLY A 69 2.10 -15.94 -0.55
CA GLY A 69 2.49 -14.61 -0.06
C GLY A 69 2.47 -13.54 -1.15
N GLY A 70 2.89 -13.89 -2.37
CA GLY A 70 2.82 -12.97 -3.52
C GLY A 70 1.39 -12.65 -3.97
N ILE A 71 0.45 -13.59 -3.84
CA ILE A 71 -0.97 -13.36 -4.15
C ILE A 71 -1.56 -12.39 -3.13
N VAL A 72 -1.30 -12.61 -1.84
CA VAL A 72 -1.78 -11.74 -0.76
C VAL A 72 -1.17 -10.33 -0.87
N ALA A 73 0.08 -10.21 -1.33
CA ALA A 73 0.71 -8.92 -1.60
C ALA A 73 -0.03 -8.13 -2.69
N ILE A 74 -0.42 -8.79 -3.79
CA ILE A 74 -1.18 -8.16 -4.88
C ILE A 74 -2.55 -7.70 -4.39
N VAL A 75 -3.22 -8.51 -3.55
CA VAL A 75 -4.52 -8.15 -2.96
C VAL A 75 -4.38 -6.93 -2.05
N ALA A 76 -3.37 -6.90 -1.18
CA ALA A 76 -3.10 -5.76 -0.31
C ALA A 76 -2.84 -4.47 -1.11
N LEU A 77 -1.99 -4.56 -2.15
CA LEU A 77 -1.67 -3.43 -3.02
C LEU A 77 -2.89 -2.95 -3.81
N SER A 78 -3.74 -3.87 -4.27
CA SER A 78 -4.99 -3.53 -4.96
C SER A 78 -5.96 -2.78 -4.04
N MET A 79 -6.10 -3.21 -2.78
CA MET A 79 -6.91 -2.50 -1.79
C MET A 79 -6.36 -1.11 -1.47
N ALA A 80 -5.03 -0.98 -1.34
CA ALA A 80 -4.39 0.33 -1.11
C ALA A 80 -4.59 1.29 -2.29
N LEU A 81 -4.56 0.78 -3.52
CA LEU A 81 -4.89 1.54 -4.73
C LEU A 81 -6.36 1.96 -4.77
N ALA A 82 -7.27 1.06 -4.43
CA ALA A 82 -8.70 1.33 -4.36
C ALA A 82 -9.04 2.39 -3.30
N ALA A 83 -8.21 2.59 -2.28
CA ALA A 83 -8.37 3.67 -1.31
C ALA A 83 -7.76 5.01 -1.79
N SER A 84 -6.52 4.96 -2.27
CA SER A 84 -5.71 6.16 -2.55
C SER A 84 -6.11 6.90 -3.82
N LEU A 85 -6.53 6.20 -4.87
CA LEU A 85 -6.99 6.81 -6.12
C LEU A 85 -8.28 7.64 -5.96
N PRO A 86 -9.41 7.06 -5.49
CA PRO A 86 -10.64 7.83 -5.35
C PRO A 86 -10.50 8.93 -4.30
N TYR A 87 -9.73 8.72 -3.23
CA TYR A 87 -9.46 9.77 -2.24
C TYR A 87 -8.73 10.96 -2.85
N GLY A 88 -7.69 10.72 -3.66
CA GLY A 88 -6.99 11.79 -4.39
C GLY A 88 -7.93 12.56 -5.31
N ILE A 89 -8.71 11.85 -6.14
CA ILE A 89 -9.64 12.44 -7.11
C ILE A 89 -10.70 13.30 -6.40
N VAL A 90 -11.38 12.75 -5.41
CA VAL A 90 -12.44 13.44 -4.65
C VAL A 90 -11.88 14.70 -3.97
N ARG A 91 -10.65 14.63 -3.46
CA ARG A 91 -10.02 15.77 -2.78
C ARG A 91 -9.62 16.89 -3.75
N PHE A 92 -9.08 16.56 -4.92
CA PHE A 92 -8.78 17.55 -5.96
C PHE A 92 -10.06 18.16 -6.56
N ALA A 93 -11.17 17.40 -6.60
CA ALA A 93 -12.45 17.88 -7.11
C ALA A 93 -13.21 18.80 -6.12
N LEU A 94 -13.09 18.54 -4.80
CA LEU A 94 -13.89 19.23 -3.79
C LEU A 94 -13.18 20.36 -3.03
N LEU A 95 -11.84 20.39 -2.98
CA LEU A 95 -11.10 21.39 -2.20
C LEU A 95 -10.29 22.35 -3.07
N PRO A 96 -10.16 23.63 -2.65
CA PRO A 96 -9.30 24.59 -3.33
C PRO A 96 -7.84 24.10 -3.37
N LEU A 97 -7.14 24.44 -4.46
CA LEU A 97 -5.81 23.91 -4.79
C LEU A 97 -4.82 23.96 -3.63
N GLU A 98 -4.84 25.03 -2.84
CA GLU A 98 -3.88 25.23 -1.74
C GLU A 98 -4.06 24.21 -0.60
N GLN A 99 -5.29 23.76 -0.32
CA GLN A 99 -5.59 22.76 0.71
C GLN A 99 -5.57 21.32 0.19
N SER A 100 -5.78 21.13 -1.12
CA SER A 100 -5.72 19.83 -1.76
C SER A 100 -4.29 19.42 -2.13
N LEU A 101 -3.38 20.38 -2.36
CA LEU A 101 -2.01 20.10 -2.84
C LEU A 101 -1.26 19.13 -1.92
N ASN A 102 -1.14 19.42 -0.62
CA ASN A 102 -0.25 18.65 0.25
C ASN A 102 -0.70 17.19 0.41
N LEU A 103 -1.91 16.96 0.89
CA LEU A 103 -2.38 15.60 1.18
C LEU A 103 -2.92 14.88 -0.07
N GLY A 104 -3.39 15.62 -1.09
CA GLY A 104 -3.76 15.07 -2.39
C GLY A 104 -2.55 14.55 -3.16
N LEU A 105 -1.44 15.32 -3.20
CA LEU A 105 -0.18 14.84 -3.79
C LEU A 105 0.36 13.63 -3.05
N VAL A 106 0.34 13.64 -1.71
CA VAL A 106 0.79 12.48 -0.92
C VAL A 106 -0.04 11.23 -1.26
N SER A 107 -1.36 11.35 -1.38
CA SER A 107 -2.21 10.22 -1.79
C SER A 107 -1.89 9.73 -3.21
N MET A 108 -1.65 10.65 -4.15
CA MET A 108 -1.34 10.32 -5.54
C MET A 108 0.05 9.67 -5.68
N LEU A 109 1.04 10.17 -4.94
CA LEU A 109 2.38 9.56 -4.86
C LEU A 109 2.30 8.17 -4.24
N LEU A 110 1.51 8.00 -3.18
CA LEU A 110 1.30 6.70 -2.55
C LEU A 110 0.61 5.73 -3.52
N ALA A 111 -0.39 6.19 -4.28
CA ALA A 111 -1.03 5.40 -5.32
C ALA A 111 -0.01 4.97 -6.39
N LEU A 112 0.84 5.89 -6.84
CA LEU A 112 1.87 5.60 -7.84
C LEU A 112 2.90 4.58 -7.35
N VAL A 113 3.36 4.71 -6.10
CA VAL A 113 4.27 3.74 -5.46
C VAL A 113 3.61 2.37 -5.33
N ASN A 114 2.35 2.31 -4.88
CA ASN A 114 1.59 1.06 -4.80
C ASN A 114 1.38 0.42 -6.18
N LEU A 115 1.15 1.23 -7.21
CA LEU A 115 1.01 0.77 -8.59
C LEU A 115 2.32 0.19 -9.12
N LEU A 116 3.46 0.86 -8.89
CA LEU A 116 4.78 0.35 -9.25
C LEU A 116 5.11 -0.95 -8.51
N ALA A 117 4.79 -1.03 -7.22
CA ALA A 117 4.95 -2.24 -6.43
C ALA A 117 4.07 -3.38 -6.99
N LEU A 118 2.82 -3.08 -7.37
CA LEU A 118 1.91 -4.06 -7.95
C LEU A 118 2.41 -4.54 -9.32
N LEU A 119 2.91 -3.64 -10.16
CA LEU A 119 3.54 -4.00 -11.44
C LEU A 119 4.75 -4.90 -11.24
N TYR A 120 5.62 -4.58 -10.26
CA TYR A 120 6.76 -5.42 -9.90
C TYR A 120 6.33 -6.83 -9.47
N TRP A 121 5.32 -6.94 -8.59
CA TRP A 121 4.79 -8.23 -8.12
C TRP A 121 4.00 -9.00 -9.18
N CYS A 122 3.42 -8.30 -10.16
CA CYS A 122 2.74 -8.90 -11.30
C CYS A 122 3.70 -9.38 -12.40
N GLN A 123 4.99 -8.99 -12.38
CA GLN A 123 5.92 -9.44 -13.41
C GLN A 123 6.13 -10.97 -13.36
N PRO A 124 5.79 -11.71 -14.43
CA PRO A 124 5.87 -13.17 -14.46
C PRO A 124 7.32 -13.69 -14.44
N ALA A 125 8.29 -12.84 -14.83
CA ALA A 125 9.72 -13.13 -14.70
C ALA A 125 10.12 -13.41 -13.24
N LEU A 126 9.42 -12.79 -12.28
CA LEU A 126 9.65 -12.96 -10.85
C LEU A 126 8.94 -14.20 -10.26
N ARG A 127 7.89 -14.70 -10.92
CA ARG A 127 7.15 -15.93 -10.54
C ARG A 127 7.85 -17.22 -10.98
N ARG A 128 8.76 -17.14 -11.96
CA ARG A 128 9.45 -18.30 -12.56
C ARG A 128 10.88 -18.52 -12.03
N GLY A 129 11.35 -17.70 -11.08
CA GLY A 129 12.73 -17.67 -10.60
C GLY A 129 13.10 -18.66 -9.49
N GLY A 130 12.54 -19.88 -9.49
CA GLY A 130 13.00 -20.95 -8.61
C GLY A 130 12.73 -22.31 -9.25
N PRO A 131 13.77 -23.10 -9.63
CA PRO A 131 13.57 -24.48 -10.02
C PRO A 131 13.07 -25.29 -8.81
N LEU A 132 12.18 -26.24 -9.10
CA LEU A 132 11.71 -27.29 -8.20
C LEU A 132 12.87 -28.13 -7.68
#